data_AF-A0A7V3T0Y7-F1
#
_entry.id   AF-A0A7V3T0Y7-F1
#
_cell.length_a   1.000
_cell.length_b   1.000
_cell.length_c   1.000
_cell.angle_alpha   90.00
_cell.angle_beta   90.00
_cell.angle_gamma   90.00
#
_symmetry.space_group_name_H-M   'P 1'
#
loop_
_entity.id
_entity.type
_entity.pdbx_description
1 polymer ?
#
loop_
_entity_poly.entity_id
_entity_poly.type
_entity_poly.pdbx_seq_one_letter_code
_entity_poly.pdbx_strand_id
1 'polypeptide(L)'
;RVLAVAIKDIEEVPRNITSENTEIDMVFVGLVGMIDPPRPEAKEAVRVCSEAGIRPIMITGDHRDTAAAIAKELGIIKNEDEVITGSELNKISEAEFDTLVAKFSVYARVSPEHKVKIVNAWKKRGKVVAMTGDGVNDAPAIKAADIGISMGITGTDVAKGVSNMVLADDNFATIVIAVEEGRKIYSNIRKAVQFLLSSNLGEVVTLFVATMLNWTILFPIHILWVNLVTDTLPALALGVEKAEKDVMKQKPRKAKSSFFSEGVGFSIVYQGVFKGMLTLTAYYTGLRLYSEEIAITMAFATLGLIQLTHSLNVRSNTKSLFRLGLFSNMYLIGAIVISAILQLAVIIVPFFNEVFKVKQLNLEQWGIVLAASLAIIPIVEAAKAIHNRRLKESK
;
A
#
# COMPACT_ATOMS: atom_id res chain seq x y z
N ARG A 1 13.96 -33.20 -15.52
CA ARG A 1 14.64 -34.39 -14.96
C ARG A 1 14.65 -35.48 -16.02
N VAL A 2 15.78 -36.15 -16.23
CA VAL A 2 15.88 -37.27 -17.19
C VAL A 2 16.27 -38.51 -16.39
N LEU A 3 15.55 -39.60 -16.60
CA LEU A 3 15.86 -40.92 -16.03
C LEU A 3 16.32 -41.84 -17.15
N ALA A 4 17.43 -42.53 -16.95
CA ALA A 4 17.86 -43.62 -17.82
C ALA A 4 17.24 -44.93 -17.33
N VAL A 5 16.67 -45.71 -18.25
CA VAL A 5 16.06 -47.01 -17.97
C VAL A 5 16.88 -48.09 -18.67
N ALA A 6 17.31 -49.07 -17.89
CA ALA A 6 18.02 -50.25 -18.36
C ALA A 6 17.43 -51.49 -17.70
N ILE A 7 17.52 -52.64 -18.38
CA ILE A 7 17.02 -53.93 -17.89
C ILE A 7 18.13 -54.97 -17.95
N LYS A 8 18.06 -55.96 -17.07
CA LYS A 8 18.94 -57.11 -17.09
C LYS A 8 18.10 -58.36 -16.93
N ASP A 9 18.10 -59.20 -17.94
CA ASP A 9 17.47 -60.51 -17.85
C ASP A 9 18.41 -61.42 -17.04
N ILE A 10 17.85 -62.05 -16.00
CA ILE A 10 18.57 -62.99 -15.13
C ILE A 10 17.81 -64.31 -15.12
N GLU A 11 18.53 -65.43 -15.27
CA GLU A 11 17.92 -66.77 -15.27
C GLU A 11 17.61 -67.26 -13.85
N GLU A 12 18.43 -66.88 -12.86
CA GLU A 12 18.20 -67.13 -11.43
C GLU A 12 18.44 -65.87 -10.60
N VAL A 13 17.62 -65.65 -9.57
CA VAL A 13 17.76 -64.52 -8.65
C VAL A 13 18.95 -64.77 -7.72
N PRO A 14 19.97 -63.88 -7.71
CA PRO A 14 21.13 -64.02 -6.82
C PRO A 14 20.71 -64.03 -5.35
N ARG A 15 21.37 -64.86 -4.52
CA ARG A 15 21.08 -64.95 -3.08
C ARG A 15 21.37 -63.65 -2.31
N ASN A 16 22.30 -62.82 -2.79
CA ASN A 16 22.61 -61.50 -2.25
C ASN A 16 22.34 -60.45 -3.32
N ILE A 17 21.35 -59.58 -3.11
CA ILE A 17 21.01 -58.51 -4.05
C ILE A 17 21.71 -57.22 -3.59
N THR A 18 22.67 -56.74 -4.38
CA THR A 18 23.35 -55.46 -4.14
C THR A 18 23.48 -54.69 -5.46
N SER A 19 23.46 -53.36 -5.44
CA SER A 19 23.61 -52.55 -6.66
C SER A 19 24.89 -52.91 -7.43
N GLU A 20 25.96 -53.27 -6.74
CA GLU A 20 27.24 -53.68 -7.32
C GLU A 20 27.17 -54.98 -8.14
N ASN A 21 26.21 -55.88 -7.87
CA ASN A 21 26.10 -57.18 -8.56
C ASN A 21 24.89 -57.27 -9.51
N THR A 22 23.82 -56.51 -9.25
CA THR A 22 22.62 -56.50 -10.10
C THR A 22 22.59 -55.35 -11.12
N GLU A 23 23.23 -54.20 -10.85
CA GLU A 23 23.18 -53.01 -11.73
C GLU A 23 24.39 -52.89 -12.68
N ILE A 24 24.96 -54.03 -13.08
CA ILE A 24 26.09 -54.14 -14.04
C ILE A 24 25.68 -54.96 -15.28
N ASP A 25 26.26 -54.65 -16.44
CA ASP A 25 25.95 -55.30 -17.75
C ASP A 25 24.46 -55.29 -18.11
N MET A 26 23.79 -54.17 -17.89
CA MET A 26 22.38 -53.99 -18.24
C MET A 26 22.21 -53.58 -19.71
N VAL A 27 21.12 -54.02 -20.33
CA VAL A 27 20.67 -53.58 -21.65
C VAL A 27 19.97 -52.23 -21.50
N PHE A 28 20.54 -51.20 -22.10
CA PHE A 28 19.92 -49.88 -22.14
C PHE A 28 18.62 -49.92 -22.97
N VAL A 29 17.52 -49.48 -22.36
CA VAL A 29 16.19 -49.46 -23.01
C VAL A 29 15.87 -48.08 -23.56
N GLY A 30 16.12 -47.03 -22.78
CA GLY A 30 15.80 -45.67 -23.21
C GLY A 30 15.90 -44.63 -22.11
N LEU A 31 15.50 -43.40 -22.45
CA LEU A 31 15.42 -42.27 -21.53
C LEU A 31 13.96 -41.85 -21.34
N VAL A 32 13.60 -41.49 -20.10
CA VAL A 32 12.33 -40.85 -19.77
C VAL A 32 12.60 -39.44 -19.29
N GLY A 33 12.10 -38.46 -20.04
CA GLY A 33 12.12 -37.06 -19.65
C GLY A 33 10.85 -36.69 -18.89
N MET A 34 10.99 -36.12 -17.70
CA MET A 34 9.89 -35.55 -16.92
C MET A 34 10.24 -34.12 -16.50
N ILE A 35 9.26 -33.23 -16.53
CA ILE A 35 9.40 -31.86 -16.07
C ILE A 35 8.36 -31.61 -14.98
N ASP A 36 8.71 -30.78 -14.01
CA ASP A 36 7.73 -30.15 -13.12
C ASP A 36 7.34 -28.82 -13.77
N PRO A 37 6.24 -28.76 -14.54
CA PRO A 37 5.92 -27.58 -15.33
C PRO A 37 5.54 -26.42 -14.40
N PRO A 38 5.98 -25.19 -14.71
CA PRO A 38 5.50 -24.04 -13.96
C PRO A 38 3.98 -23.90 -14.11
N ARG A 39 3.31 -23.45 -13.05
CA ARG A 39 1.89 -23.11 -13.11
C ARG A 39 1.67 -22.02 -14.17
N PRO A 40 0.63 -22.10 -15.02
CA PRO A 40 0.38 -21.11 -16.08
C PRO A 40 0.35 -19.66 -15.55
N GLU A 41 -0.22 -19.50 -14.36
CA GLU A 41 -0.40 -18.23 -13.67
C GLU A 41 0.92 -17.63 -13.16
N ALA A 42 1.94 -18.46 -12.93
CA ALA A 42 3.23 -18.00 -12.42
C ALA A 42 3.95 -17.09 -13.42
N LYS A 43 3.84 -17.39 -14.72
CA LYS A 43 4.44 -16.55 -15.78
C LYS A 43 3.83 -15.15 -15.80
N GLU A 44 2.50 -15.09 -15.70
CA GLU A 44 1.78 -13.81 -15.65
C GLU A 44 2.09 -13.05 -14.36
N ALA A 45 2.14 -13.73 -13.22
CA ALA A 45 2.51 -13.13 -11.94
C ALA A 45 3.94 -12.56 -11.96
N VAL A 46 4.91 -13.25 -12.56
CA VAL A 46 6.29 -12.77 -12.74
C VAL A 46 6.32 -11.52 -13.64
N ARG A 47 5.54 -11.51 -14.72
CA ARG A 47 5.39 -10.36 -15.62
C ARG A 47 4.86 -9.15 -14.86
N VAL A 48 3.74 -9.30 -14.13
CA VAL A 48 3.12 -8.22 -13.36
C VAL A 48 4.05 -7.71 -12.26
N CYS A 49 4.74 -8.58 -11.53
CA CYS A 49 5.76 -8.19 -10.56
C CYS A 49 6.84 -7.31 -11.20
N SER A 50 7.37 -7.75 -12.34
CA SER A 50 8.43 -7.04 -13.06
C SER A 50 7.97 -5.67 -13.55
N GLU A 51 6.75 -5.57 -14.11
CA GLU A 51 6.14 -4.29 -14.52
C GLU A 51 5.90 -3.35 -13.33
N ALA A 52 5.54 -3.92 -12.17
CA ALA A 52 5.38 -3.20 -10.92
C ALA A 52 6.71 -2.80 -10.26
N GLY A 53 7.85 -3.08 -10.90
CA GLY A 53 9.20 -2.80 -10.40
C GLY A 53 9.63 -3.68 -9.23
N ILE A 54 8.97 -4.82 -9.03
CA ILE A 54 9.31 -5.85 -8.03
C ILE A 54 10.22 -6.86 -8.73
N ARG A 55 11.37 -7.17 -8.12
CA ARG A 55 12.31 -8.14 -8.67
C ARG A 55 11.93 -9.55 -8.20
N PRO A 56 11.50 -10.46 -9.08
CA PRO A 56 11.32 -11.86 -8.76
C PRO A 56 12.69 -12.51 -8.58
N ILE A 57 12.83 -13.38 -7.58
CA ILE A 57 14.04 -14.16 -7.33
C ILE A 57 13.64 -15.61 -7.13
N MET A 58 14.24 -16.51 -7.90
CA MET A 58 14.02 -17.95 -7.78
C MET A 58 15.09 -18.55 -6.87
N ILE A 59 14.66 -19.32 -5.88
CA ILE A 59 15.53 -20.05 -4.96
C ILE A 59 15.07 -21.51 -4.99
N THR A 60 15.91 -22.41 -5.47
CA THR A 60 15.54 -23.82 -5.71
C THR A 60 16.64 -24.80 -5.31
N GLY A 61 16.23 -26.03 -4.98
CA GLY A 61 17.11 -27.18 -4.78
C GLY A 61 17.51 -27.88 -6.09
N ASP A 62 16.89 -27.53 -7.22
CA ASP A 62 17.17 -28.17 -8.50
C ASP A 62 18.56 -27.82 -9.05
N HIS A 63 18.97 -28.58 -10.08
CA HIS A 63 20.21 -28.34 -10.81
C HIS A 63 20.21 -26.97 -11.51
N ARG A 64 21.40 -26.39 -11.66
CA ARG A 64 21.63 -25.07 -12.28
C ARG A 64 20.91 -24.93 -13.61
N ASP A 65 21.11 -25.87 -14.52
CA ASP A 65 20.59 -25.76 -15.89
C ASP A 65 19.07 -25.90 -15.96
N THR A 66 18.49 -26.77 -15.12
CA THR A 66 17.03 -26.89 -14.98
C THR A 66 16.42 -25.59 -14.44
N ALA A 67 17.02 -25.04 -13.38
CA ALA A 67 16.58 -23.79 -12.78
C ALA A 67 16.69 -22.62 -13.76
N ALA A 68 17.78 -22.56 -14.54
CA ALA A 68 17.98 -21.56 -15.58
C ALA A 68 16.91 -21.65 -16.68
N ALA A 69 16.61 -22.87 -17.15
CA ALA A 69 15.59 -23.09 -18.17
C ALA A 69 14.20 -22.62 -17.70
N ILE A 70 13.77 -23.04 -16.50
CA ILE A 70 12.47 -22.64 -15.93
C ILE A 70 12.42 -21.13 -15.68
N ALA A 71 13.49 -20.55 -15.14
CA ALA A 71 13.57 -19.11 -14.88
C ALA A 71 13.51 -18.28 -16.17
N LYS A 72 14.10 -18.77 -17.26
CA LYS A 72 14.02 -18.13 -18.58
C LYS A 72 12.61 -18.23 -19.18
N GLU A 73 11.96 -19.37 -19.04
CA GLU A 73 10.57 -19.58 -19.49
C GLU A 73 9.58 -18.65 -18.77
N LEU A 74 9.78 -18.46 -17.46
CA LEU A 74 9.00 -17.55 -16.61
C LEU A 74 9.35 -16.07 -16.80
N GLY A 75 10.48 -15.75 -17.43
CA GLY A 75 10.95 -14.37 -17.63
C GLY A 75 11.62 -13.73 -16.42
N ILE A 76 12.16 -14.55 -15.49
CA ILE A 76 12.91 -14.09 -14.31
C ILE A 76 14.34 -13.65 -14.69
N ILE A 77 14.96 -14.34 -15.65
CA ILE A 77 16.31 -14.04 -16.16
C ILE A 77 16.29 -13.87 -17.68
N LYS A 78 17.28 -13.14 -18.19
CA LYS A 78 17.56 -13.05 -19.63
C LYS A 78 18.77 -13.92 -20.00
N ASN A 79 19.79 -13.91 -19.15
CA ASN A 79 21.06 -14.59 -19.39
C ASN A 79 21.35 -15.61 -18.29
N GLU A 80 22.10 -16.67 -18.61
CA GLU A 80 22.48 -17.72 -17.65
C GLU A 80 23.52 -17.25 -16.62
N ASP A 81 24.19 -16.14 -16.89
CA ASP A 81 25.13 -15.45 -16.01
C ASP A 81 24.45 -14.76 -14.80
N GLU A 82 23.11 -14.76 -14.76
CA GLU A 82 22.29 -14.36 -13.61
C GLU A 82 21.98 -15.53 -12.64
N VAL A 83 22.54 -16.72 -12.88
CA VAL A 83 22.34 -17.93 -12.09
C VAL A 83 23.60 -18.25 -11.28
N ILE A 84 23.45 -18.53 -9.99
CA ILE A 84 24.53 -18.97 -9.10
C ILE A 84 24.11 -20.22 -8.32
N THR A 85 25.06 -21.12 -8.06
CA THR A 85 24.83 -22.31 -7.24
C THR A 85 25.23 -22.08 -5.79
N GLY A 86 24.67 -22.88 -4.86
CA GLY A 86 25.05 -22.83 -3.45
C GLY A 86 26.56 -23.08 -3.20
N SER A 87 27.19 -23.94 -4.01
CA SER A 87 28.64 -24.21 -3.90
C SER A 87 29.49 -23.01 -4.35
N GLU A 88 29.07 -22.29 -5.37
CA GLU A 88 29.70 -21.02 -5.79
C GLU A 88 29.47 -19.93 -4.74
N LEU A 89 28.26 -19.86 -4.17
CA LEU A 89 27.91 -18.90 -3.12
C LEU A 89 28.74 -19.05 -1.84
N ASN A 90 29.18 -20.28 -1.53
CA ASN A 90 30.09 -20.58 -0.42
C ASN A 90 31.51 -20.05 -0.64
N LYS A 91 31.94 -19.91 -1.89
CA LYS A 91 33.28 -19.39 -2.22
C LYS A 91 33.34 -17.85 -2.15
N ILE A 92 32.18 -17.19 -2.21
CA ILE A 92 32.07 -15.72 -2.17
C ILE A 92 31.93 -15.26 -0.72
N SER A 93 32.80 -14.34 -0.30
CA SER A 93 32.71 -13.73 1.03
C SER A 93 31.40 -12.95 1.20
N GLU A 94 30.95 -12.75 2.44
CA GLU A 94 29.69 -12.04 2.69
C GLU A 94 29.72 -10.58 2.16
N ALA A 95 30.85 -9.89 2.34
CA ALA A 95 31.02 -8.51 1.87
C ALA A 95 30.98 -8.39 0.34
N GLU A 96 31.61 -9.34 -0.37
CA GLU A 96 31.53 -9.39 -1.83
C GLU A 96 30.10 -9.73 -2.29
N PHE A 97 29.45 -10.68 -1.61
CA PHE A 97 28.10 -11.10 -1.96
C PHE A 97 27.08 -9.96 -1.81
N ASP A 98 27.20 -9.11 -0.80
CA ASP A 98 26.33 -7.94 -0.61
C ASP A 98 26.33 -7.00 -1.84
N THR A 99 27.45 -6.91 -2.56
CA THR A 99 27.56 -6.14 -3.81
C THR A 99 26.99 -6.92 -5.02
N LEU A 100 27.32 -8.21 -5.12
CA LEU A 100 26.97 -9.08 -6.24
C LEU A 100 25.52 -9.57 -6.21
N VAL A 101 24.82 -9.49 -5.08
CA VAL A 101 23.46 -10.00 -4.92
C VAL A 101 22.49 -9.47 -5.97
N ALA A 102 22.70 -8.23 -6.45
CA ALA A 102 21.86 -7.63 -7.50
C ALA A 102 22.14 -8.14 -8.92
N LYS A 103 23.22 -8.90 -9.14
CA LYS A 103 23.51 -9.56 -10.41
C LYS A 103 22.66 -10.82 -10.58
N PHE A 104 22.40 -11.54 -9.50
CA PHE A 104 21.76 -12.84 -9.54
C PHE A 104 20.25 -12.75 -9.31
N SER A 105 19.49 -13.54 -10.06
CA SER A 105 18.03 -13.69 -9.88
C SER A 105 17.61 -15.15 -9.68
N VAL A 106 18.54 -16.09 -9.84
CA VAL A 106 18.30 -17.53 -9.62
C VAL A 106 19.42 -18.11 -8.76
N TYR A 107 19.03 -18.79 -7.69
CA TYR A 107 19.93 -19.49 -6.79
C TYR A 107 19.56 -20.98 -6.81
N ALA A 108 20.47 -21.82 -7.32
CA ALA A 108 20.26 -23.25 -7.51
C ALA A 108 21.06 -24.08 -6.49
N ARG A 109 20.55 -25.28 -6.14
CA ARG A 109 21.15 -26.17 -5.11
C ARG A 109 21.55 -25.41 -3.83
N VAL A 110 20.64 -24.61 -3.29
CA VAL A 110 20.88 -23.83 -2.06
C VAL A 110 20.59 -24.61 -0.79
N SER A 111 21.35 -24.32 0.27
CA SER A 111 21.07 -24.80 1.63
C SER A 111 20.17 -23.81 2.40
N PRO A 112 19.58 -24.20 3.54
CA PRO A 112 18.81 -23.28 4.41
C PRO A 112 19.57 -22.00 4.78
N GLU A 113 20.86 -22.11 5.07
CA GLU A 113 21.73 -20.99 5.44
C GLU A 113 21.90 -20.00 4.28
N HIS A 114 21.97 -20.51 3.04
CA HIS A 114 22.03 -19.67 1.85
C HIS A 114 20.78 -18.82 1.69
N LYS A 115 19.59 -19.37 1.98
CA LYS A 115 18.32 -18.62 1.89
C LYS A 115 18.34 -17.42 2.83
N VAL A 116 18.80 -17.61 4.07
CA VAL A 116 18.96 -16.53 5.05
C VAL A 116 20.00 -15.51 4.58
N LYS A 117 21.15 -15.95 4.05
CA LYS A 117 22.20 -15.07 3.50
C LYS A 117 21.66 -14.18 2.38
N ILE A 118 20.86 -14.73 1.46
CA ILE A 118 20.23 -14.00 0.34
C ILE A 118 19.26 -12.93 0.87
N VAL A 119 18.37 -13.29 1.79
CA VAL A 119 17.41 -12.36 2.39
C VAL A 119 18.13 -11.19 3.07
N ASN A 120 19.14 -11.48 3.89
CA ASN A 120 19.89 -10.46 4.60
C ASN A 120 20.68 -9.53 3.67
N ALA A 121 21.28 -10.06 2.61
CA ALA A 121 21.99 -9.25 1.61
C ALA A 121 21.07 -8.22 0.93
N TRP A 122 19.84 -8.62 0.57
CA TRP A 122 18.86 -7.68 0.01
C TRP A 122 18.35 -6.65 1.03
N LYS A 123 18.15 -7.06 2.28
CA LYS A 123 17.75 -6.15 3.37
C LYS A 123 18.82 -5.11 3.68
N LYS A 124 20.11 -5.49 3.70
CA LYS A 124 21.24 -4.55 3.87
C LYS A 124 21.26 -3.47 2.77
N ARG A 125 20.79 -3.79 1.57
CA ARG A 125 20.63 -2.82 0.46
C ARG A 125 19.37 -1.95 0.58
N GLY A 126 18.66 -2.01 1.70
CA GLY A 126 17.46 -1.22 1.97
C GLY A 126 16.26 -1.61 1.13
N LYS A 127 16.21 -2.86 0.63
CA LYS A 127 15.03 -3.42 -0.03
C LYS A 127 14.11 -4.08 0.99
N VAL A 128 12.81 -4.01 0.71
CA VAL A 128 11.81 -4.81 1.43
C VAL A 128 11.76 -6.18 0.78
N VAL A 129 12.00 -7.24 1.55
CA VAL A 129 12.13 -8.61 1.06
C VAL A 129 10.93 -9.44 1.50
N ALA A 130 10.24 -10.04 0.53
CA ALA A 130 9.26 -11.10 0.78
C ALA A 130 9.89 -12.46 0.47
N MET A 131 9.79 -13.42 1.39
CA MET A 131 10.34 -14.76 1.24
C MET A 131 9.22 -15.80 1.35
N THR A 132 9.12 -16.68 0.37
CA THR A 132 8.14 -17.77 0.33
C THR A 132 8.81 -19.11 0.64
N GLY A 133 8.15 -19.97 1.41
CA GLY A 133 8.59 -21.36 1.61
C GLY A 133 7.52 -22.22 2.26
N ASP A 134 7.74 -23.53 2.26
CA ASP A 134 6.78 -24.54 2.74
C ASP A 134 7.40 -25.45 3.82
N GLY A 135 8.71 -25.71 3.72
CA GLY A 135 9.41 -26.60 4.63
C GLY A 135 9.92 -25.95 5.92
N VAL A 136 10.24 -26.79 6.90
CA VAL A 136 10.97 -26.41 8.13
C VAL A 136 12.31 -25.73 7.81
N ASN A 137 12.93 -26.15 6.71
CA ASN A 137 14.17 -25.60 6.18
C ASN A 137 14.05 -24.13 5.73
N ASP A 138 12.84 -23.67 5.41
CA ASP A 138 12.59 -22.29 5.00
C ASP A 138 12.27 -21.38 6.18
N ALA A 139 11.89 -21.95 7.33
CA ALA A 139 11.45 -21.18 8.48
C ALA A 139 12.45 -20.09 8.93
N PRO A 140 13.78 -20.32 8.97
CA PRO A 140 14.74 -19.26 9.29
C PRO A 140 14.72 -18.10 8.28
N ALA A 141 14.60 -18.39 6.98
CA ALA A 141 14.58 -17.37 5.93
C ALA A 141 13.26 -16.61 5.87
N ILE A 142 12.13 -17.32 6.05
CA ILE A 142 10.79 -16.74 6.21
C ILE A 142 10.78 -15.76 7.38
N LYS A 143 11.37 -16.15 8.52
CA LYS A 143 11.44 -15.31 9.72
C LYS A 143 12.35 -14.09 9.55
N ALA A 144 13.44 -14.23 8.80
CA ALA A 144 14.41 -13.15 8.55
C ALA A 144 13.88 -12.08 7.56
N ALA A 145 12.96 -12.46 6.67
CA ALA A 145 12.36 -11.57 5.69
C ALA A 145 11.52 -10.47 6.35
N ASP A 146 11.26 -9.39 5.60
CA ASP A 146 10.33 -8.35 6.09
C ASP A 146 8.87 -8.82 6.01
N ILE A 147 8.60 -9.70 5.04
CA ILE A 147 7.31 -10.39 4.90
C ILE A 147 7.61 -11.87 4.64
N GLY A 148 7.45 -12.70 5.66
CA GLY A 148 7.49 -14.15 5.52
C GLY A 148 6.17 -14.69 4.98
N ILE A 149 6.22 -15.51 3.94
CA ILE A 149 5.05 -16.09 3.28
C ILE A 149 5.16 -17.62 3.32
N SER A 150 4.11 -18.30 3.75
CA SER A 150 4.06 -19.77 3.78
C SER A 150 2.93 -20.34 2.93
N MET A 151 3.11 -21.59 2.50
CA MET A 151 2.06 -22.37 1.82
C MET A 151 1.03 -22.86 2.85
N GLY A 152 -0.26 -22.74 2.53
CA GLY A 152 -1.38 -23.15 3.36
C GLY A 152 -1.67 -24.64 3.32
N ILE A 153 -1.50 -25.28 2.16
CA ILE A 153 -1.79 -26.71 1.96
C ILE A 153 -0.52 -27.54 2.17
N THR A 154 0.54 -27.28 1.40
CA THR A 154 1.80 -28.04 1.48
C THR A 154 2.73 -27.58 2.61
N GLY A 155 2.50 -26.39 3.17
CA GLY A 155 3.37 -25.83 4.19
C GLY A 155 3.28 -26.55 5.53
N THR A 156 4.43 -26.75 6.14
CA THR A 156 4.58 -27.29 7.50
C THR A 156 4.06 -26.29 8.54
N ASP A 157 3.59 -26.78 9.69
CA ASP A 157 3.11 -25.92 10.78
C ASP A 157 4.20 -24.98 11.31
N VAL A 158 5.46 -25.42 11.24
CA VAL A 158 6.61 -24.59 11.59
C VAL A 158 6.73 -23.40 10.64
N ALA A 159 6.63 -23.62 9.32
CA ALA A 159 6.68 -22.55 8.34
C ALA A 159 5.50 -21.58 8.48
N LYS A 160 4.29 -22.09 8.71
CA LYS A 160 3.08 -21.27 8.96
C LYS A 160 3.23 -20.42 10.21
N GLY A 161 3.69 -21.01 11.31
CA GLY A 161 3.84 -20.34 12.60
C GLY A 161 4.86 -19.20 12.62
N VAL A 162 5.84 -19.20 11.71
CA VAL A 162 6.83 -18.10 11.60
C VAL A 162 6.50 -17.07 10.52
N SER A 163 5.54 -17.36 9.64
CA SER A 163 5.16 -16.49 8.52
C SER A 163 4.26 -15.32 8.95
N ASN A 164 4.31 -14.21 8.20
CA ASN A 164 3.39 -13.08 8.36
C ASN A 164 2.11 -13.24 7.52
N MET A 165 2.19 -14.07 6.48
CA MET A 165 1.10 -14.34 5.54
C MET A 165 1.12 -15.82 5.15
N VAL A 166 -0.07 -16.45 5.11
CA VAL A 166 -0.25 -17.84 4.68
C VAL A 166 -1.11 -17.84 3.42
N LEU A 167 -0.64 -18.49 2.36
CA LEU A 167 -1.37 -18.63 1.10
C LEU A 167 -2.30 -19.83 1.20
N ALA A 168 -3.59 -19.58 1.39
CA ALA A 168 -4.58 -20.66 1.57
C ALA A 168 -4.70 -21.61 0.34
N ASP A 169 -4.25 -21.16 -0.82
CA ASP A 169 -4.37 -21.83 -2.13
C ASP A 169 -3.01 -22.29 -2.70
N ASP A 170 -1.90 -22.08 -1.97
CA ASP A 170 -0.52 -22.35 -2.40
C ASP A 170 -0.13 -21.69 -3.73
N ASN A 171 -0.75 -20.54 -4.04
CA ASN A 171 -0.60 -19.92 -5.34
C ASN A 171 0.26 -18.65 -5.30
N PHE A 172 1.32 -18.65 -6.12
CA PHE A 172 2.20 -17.49 -6.27
C PHE A 172 1.45 -16.25 -6.81
N ALA A 173 0.42 -16.43 -7.63
CA ALA A 173 -0.39 -15.31 -8.14
C ALA A 173 -1.07 -14.52 -7.02
N THR A 174 -1.43 -15.18 -5.91
CA THR A 174 -2.08 -14.56 -4.74
C THR A 174 -1.16 -13.55 -4.04
N ILE A 175 0.16 -13.73 -4.14
CA ILE A 175 1.14 -12.75 -3.64
C ILE A 175 1.04 -11.44 -4.42
N VAL A 176 0.84 -11.51 -5.74
CA VAL A 176 0.72 -10.32 -6.59
C VAL A 176 -0.53 -9.53 -6.22
N ILE A 177 -1.65 -10.22 -6.00
CA ILE A 177 -2.91 -9.63 -5.53
C ILE A 177 -2.72 -8.97 -4.16
N ALA A 178 -2.04 -9.67 -3.23
CA ALA A 178 -1.76 -9.13 -1.91
C ALA A 178 -0.89 -7.85 -1.96
N VAL A 179 0.07 -7.78 -2.89
CA VAL A 179 0.88 -6.58 -3.11
C VAL A 179 0.03 -5.44 -3.66
N GLU A 180 -0.87 -5.70 -4.62
CA GLU A 180 -1.79 -4.72 -5.16
C GLU A 180 -2.69 -4.13 -4.05
N GLU A 181 -3.32 -4.99 -3.26
CA GLU A 181 -4.17 -4.57 -2.13
C GLU A 181 -3.34 -3.82 -1.06
N GLY A 182 -2.11 -4.25 -0.78
CA GLY A 182 -1.20 -3.54 0.12
C GLY A 182 -0.88 -2.12 -0.35
N ARG A 183 -0.63 -1.93 -1.65
CA ARG A 183 -0.40 -0.60 -2.25
C ARG A 183 -1.65 0.28 -2.17
N LYS A 184 -2.82 -0.28 -2.43
CA LYS A 184 -4.13 0.39 -2.31
C LYS A 184 -4.40 0.84 -0.88
N ILE A 185 -4.28 -0.06 0.11
CA ILE A 185 -4.48 0.24 1.53
C ILE A 185 -3.55 1.38 1.95
N TYR A 186 -2.26 1.31 1.59
CA TYR A 186 -1.30 2.36 1.93
C TYR A 186 -1.69 3.73 1.32
N SER A 187 -2.10 3.75 0.04
CA SER A 187 -2.59 4.96 -0.61
C SER A 187 -3.81 5.55 0.09
N ASN A 188 -4.75 4.70 0.51
CA ASN A 188 -5.97 5.12 1.20
C ASN A 188 -5.69 5.66 2.61
N ILE A 189 -4.82 4.99 3.38
CA ILE A 189 -4.34 5.50 4.68
C ILE A 189 -3.69 6.87 4.47
N ARG A 190 -2.92 7.06 3.40
CA ARG A 190 -2.31 8.35 3.05
C ARG A 190 -3.30 9.48 2.87
N LYS A 191 -4.39 9.20 2.16
CA LYS A 191 -5.48 10.14 1.97
C LYS A 191 -6.20 10.44 3.29
N ALA A 192 -6.53 9.42 4.08
CA ALA A 192 -7.21 9.60 5.36
C ALA A 192 -6.40 10.46 6.35
N VAL A 193 -5.10 10.19 6.50
CA VAL A 193 -4.24 10.99 7.39
C VAL A 193 -4.00 12.39 6.84
N GLN A 194 -3.83 12.56 5.51
CA GLN A 194 -3.74 13.89 4.91
C GLN A 194 -5.00 14.72 5.21
N PHE A 195 -6.17 14.10 5.06
CA PHE A 195 -7.45 14.71 5.39
C PHE A 195 -7.48 15.16 6.85
N LEU A 196 -7.28 14.25 7.80
CA LEU A 196 -7.32 14.54 9.24
C LEU A 196 -6.28 15.59 9.67
N LEU A 197 -5.02 15.46 9.21
CA LEU A 197 -3.98 16.41 9.60
C LEU A 197 -4.22 17.81 9.02
N SER A 198 -4.73 17.90 7.79
CA SER A 198 -5.09 19.19 7.22
C SER A 198 -6.28 19.82 7.95
N SER A 199 -7.23 19.00 8.45
CA SER A 199 -8.38 19.46 9.23
C SER A 199 -7.92 20.03 10.56
N ASN A 200 -7.17 19.25 11.33
CA ASN A 200 -6.60 19.69 12.61
C ASN A 200 -5.76 20.96 12.45
N LEU A 201 -4.96 21.06 11.38
CA LEU A 201 -4.20 22.28 11.13
C LEU A 201 -5.11 23.49 10.87
N GLY A 202 -6.22 23.31 10.15
CA GLY A 202 -7.21 24.36 9.95
C GLY A 202 -7.83 24.83 11.26
N GLU A 203 -8.19 23.90 12.15
CA GLU A 203 -8.71 24.21 13.49
C GLU A 203 -7.70 24.99 14.33
N VAL A 204 -6.44 24.53 14.35
CA VAL A 204 -5.34 25.19 15.06
C VAL A 204 -5.11 26.58 14.53
N VAL A 205 -5.08 26.78 13.20
CA VAL A 205 -4.92 28.10 12.59
C VAL A 205 -6.08 29.02 12.96
N THR A 206 -7.32 28.54 12.89
CA THR A 206 -8.51 29.30 13.28
C THR A 206 -8.44 29.74 14.75
N LEU A 207 -8.16 28.82 15.66
CA LEU A 207 -8.09 29.12 17.10
C LEU A 207 -6.93 30.04 17.43
N PHE A 208 -5.76 29.80 16.85
CA PHE A 208 -4.55 30.58 17.10
C PHE A 208 -4.72 32.04 16.67
N VAL A 209 -5.20 32.26 15.43
CA VAL A 209 -5.41 33.62 14.91
C VAL A 209 -6.54 34.32 15.66
N ALA A 210 -7.65 33.63 15.95
CA ALA A 210 -8.74 34.21 16.74
C ALA A 210 -8.27 34.64 18.13
N THR A 211 -7.47 33.81 18.81
CA THR A 211 -6.91 34.14 20.13
C THR A 211 -5.97 35.34 20.05
N MET A 212 -5.12 35.43 19.03
CA MET A 212 -4.25 36.61 18.84
C MET A 212 -5.03 37.91 18.63
N LEU A 213 -6.21 37.82 18.01
CA LEU A 213 -7.12 38.95 17.78
C LEU A 213 -8.11 39.17 18.93
N ASN A 214 -7.98 38.40 20.02
CA ASN A 214 -8.88 38.42 21.17
C ASN A 214 -10.36 38.16 20.81
N TRP A 215 -10.60 37.23 19.89
CA TRP A 215 -11.93 36.81 19.45
C TRP A 215 -12.36 35.49 20.09
N THR A 216 -13.62 35.42 20.52
CA THR A 216 -14.27 34.17 20.93
C THR A 216 -14.87 33.49 19.71
N ILE A 217 -14.15 32.55 19.08
CA ILE A 217 -14.57 31.94 17.80
C ILE A 217 -15.30 30.59 17.94
N LEU A 218 -14.79 29.68 18.77
CA LEU A 218 -15.27 28.30 18.88
C LEU A 218 -15.13 27.82 20.33
N PHE A 219 -16.07 26.99 20.77
CA PHE A 219 -16.00 26.32 22.07
C PHE A 219 -15.39 24.92 21.93
N PRO A 220 -14.82 24.35 23.00
CA PRO A 220 -14.26 22.98 22.96
C PRO A 220 -15.23 21.92 22.42
N ILE A 221 -16.53 22.07 22.71
CA ILE A 221 -17.56 21.14 22.22
C ILE A 221 -17.71 21.17 20.69
N HIS A 222 -17.47 22.32 20.05
CA HIS A 222 -17.47 22.43 18.58
C HIS A 222 -16.34 21.63 17.97
N ILE A 223 -15.13 21.77 18.52
CA ILE A 223 -13.93 21.08 18.06
C ILE A 223 -14.07 19.57 18.27
N LEU A 224 -14.60 19.14 19.42
CA LEU A 224 -14.87 17.73 19.68
C LEU A 224 -15.88 17.13 18.69
N TRP A 225 -16.95 17.86 18.39
CA TRP A 225 -17.97 17.40 17.44
C TRP A 225 -17.42 17.26 16.02
N VAL A 226 -16.65 18.25 15.58
CA VAL A 226 -16.01 18.23 14.26
C VAL A 226 -15.06 17.04 14.15
N ASN A 227 -14.14 16.88 15.10
CA ASN A 227 -13.15 15.80 15.07
C ASN A 227 -13.76 14.40 15.22
N LEU A 228 -14.75 14.24 16.10
CA LEU A 228 -15.29 12.92 16.42
C LEU A 228 -16.41 12.48 15.47
N VAL A 229 -17.28 13.40 15.07
CA VAL A 229 -18.48 13.06 14.28
C VAL A 229 -18.27 13.41 12.82
N THR A 230 -17.90 14.67 12.56
CA THR A 230 -17.89 15.20 11.18
C THR A 230 -16.77 14.57 10.36
N ASP A 231 -15.57 14.45 10.93
CA ASP A 231 -14.36 13.97 10.25
C ASP A 231 -14.18 12.44 10.23
N THR A 232 -14.68 11.74 11.25
CA THR A 232 -14.53 10.28 11.35
C THR A 232 -15.15 9.55 10.17
N LEU A 233 -16.38 9.91 9.77
CA LEU A 233 -17.07 9.19 8.69
C LEU A 233 -16.36 9.36 7.34
N PRO A 234 -16.01 10.58 6.88
CA PRO A 234 -15.22 10.76 5.66
C PRO A 234 -13.84 10.09 5.72
N ALA A 235 -13.14 10.14 6.86
CA ALA A 235 -11.84 9.50 7.02
C ALA A 235 -11.91 7.97 6.83
N LEU A 236 -12.93 7.32 7.40
CA LEU A 236 -13.19 5.90 7.18
C LEU A 236 -13.55 5.59 5.72
N ALA A 237 -14.37 6.44 5.11
CA ALA A 237 -14.77 6.27 3.71
C ALA A 237 -13.61 6.48 2.71
N LEU A 238 -12.63 7.32 3.04
CA LEU A 238 -11.37 7.44 2.29
C LEU A 238 -10.51 6.17 2.41
N GLY A 239 -10.64 5.42 3.51
CA GLY A 239 -9.98 4.12 3.74
C GLY A 239 -10.40 3.05 2.72
N VAL A 240 -11.61 3.14 2.17
CA VAL A 240 -12.20 2.16 1.23
C VAL A 240 -12.22 2.65 -0.22
N GLU A 241 -11.46 3.69 -0.54
CA GLU A 241 -11.35 4.19 -1.91
C GLU A 241 -10.77 3.12 -2.86
N LYS A 242 -11.21 3.12 -4.12
CA LYS A 242 -10.76 2.12 -5.11
C LYS A 242 -9.29 2.33 -5.46
N ALA A 243 -8.60 1.24 -5.81
CA ALA A 243 -7.24 1.31 -6.33
C ALA A 243 -7.18 2.15 -7.60
N GLU A 244 -6.10 2.94 -7.74
CA GLU A 244 -5.85 3.63 -9.00
C GLU A 244 -5.43 2.63 -10.08
N LYS A 245 -5.92 2.81 -11.32
CA LYS A 245 -5.68 1.87 -12.44
C LYS A 245 -4.20 1.59 -12.73
N ASP A 246 -3.31 2.47 -12.28
CA ASP A 246 -1.87 2.42 -12.48
C ASP A 246 -1.08 1.95 -11.24
N VAL A 247 -1.75 1.45 -10.19
CA VAL A 247 -1.10 1.04 -8.94
C VAL A 247 -0.01 -0.03 -9.14
N MET A 248 -0.23 -0.97 -10.06
CA MET A 248 0.74 -2.02 -10.44
C MET A 248 1.70 -1.60 -11.56
N LYS A 249 1.65 -0.34 -12.02
CA LYS A 249 2.63 0.24 -12.98
C LYS A 249 3.63 1.18 -12.29
N GLN A 250 3.40 1.51 -11.03
CA GLN A 250 4.29 2.33 -10.23
C GLN A 250 5.41 1.49 -9.61
N LYS A 251 6.61 2.06 -9.48
CA LYS A 251 7.73 1.40 -8.79
C LYS A 251 7.43 1.26 -7.29
N PRO A 252 8.02 0.28 -6.59
CA PRO A 252 7.86 0.17 -5.15
C PRO A 252 8.37 1.44 -4.44
N ARG A 253 7.65 1.87 -3.41
CA ARG A 253 8.06 3.00 -2.58
C ARG A 253 9.41 2.73 -1.92
N LYS A 254 10.18 3.78 -1.67
CA LYS A 254 11.43 3.66 -0.89
C LYS A 254 11.07 3.27 0.54
N ALA A 255 11.79 2.30 1.13
CA ALA A 255 11.50 1.83 2.49
C ALA A 255 11.53 2.98 3.54
N LYS A 256 12.43 3.95 3.36
CA LYS A 256 12.60 5.13 4.24
C LYS A 256 11.78 6.35 3.84
N SER A 257 10.86 6.26 2.88
CA SER A 257 10.02 7.41 2.50
C SER A 257 9.07 7.78 3.64
N SER A 258 9.13 9.04 4.09
CA SER A 258 8.15 9.56 5.05
C SER A 258 6.75 9.63 4.42
N PHE A 259 5.73 9.54 5.26
CA PHE A 259 4.34 9.72 4.89
C PHE A 259 4.05 11.07 4.20
N PHE A 260 4.78 12.10 4.63
CA PHE A 260 4.67 13.49 4.15
C PHE A 260 5.43 13.76 2.85
N SER A 261 6.07 12.75 2.27
CA SER A 261 6.82 12.88 1.01
C SER A 261 5.91 13.22 -0.18
N GLU A 262 6.49 13.45 -1.35
CA GLU A 262 5.78 13.66 -2.63
C GLU A 262 4.71 14.77 -2.59
N GLY A 263 4.97 15.84 -1.82
CA GLY A 263 4.09 17.02 -1.76
C GLY A 263 2.91 16.90 -0.78
N VAL A 264 2.73 15.76 -0.09
CA VAL A 264 1.65 15.61 0.90
C VAL A 264 1.85 16.53 2.11
N GLY A 265 3.08 16.68 2.62
CA GLY A 265 3.36 17.61 3.72
C GLY A 265 3.00 19.06 3.37
N PHE A 266 3.42 19.53 2.19
CA PHE A 266 3.02 20.85 1.69
C PHE A 266 1.50 20.95 1.54
N SER A 267 0.86 19.88 1.05
CA SER A 267 -0.59 19.83 0.87
C SER A 267 -1.35 20.01 2.18
N ILE A 268 -0.93 19.32 3.24
CA ILE A 268 -1.50 19.47 4.58
C ILE A 268 -1.40 20.93 5.04
N VAL A 269 -0.23 21.56 4.87
CA VAL A 269 0.01 22.94 5.32
C VAL A 269 -0.90 23.94 4.63
N TYR A 270 -0.86 24.01 3.29
CA TYR A 270 -1.66 25.02 2.58
C TYR A 270 -3.16 24.75 2.76
N GLN A 271 -3.59 23.48 2.71
CA GLN A 271 -5.01 23.12 2.86
C GLN A 271 -5.52 23.51 4.25
N GLY A 272 -4.76 23.24 5.31
CA GLY A 272 -5.10 23.67 6.67
C GLY A 272 -5.18 25.19 6.78
N VAL A 273 -4.17 25.92 6.30
CA VAL A 273 -4.15 27.40 6.36
C VAL A 273 -5.34 28.01 5.62
N PHE A 274 -5.67 27.55 4.41
CA PHE A 274 -6.84 28.05 3.67
C PHE A 274 -8.16 27.70 4.37
N LYS A 275 -8.32 26.50 4.94
CA LYS A 275 -9.50 26.17 5.74
C LYS A 275 -9.65 27.09 6.95
N GLY A 276 -8.53 27.36 7.63
CA GLY A 276 -8.50 28.26 8.78
C GLY A 276 -8.89 29.70 8.40
N MET A 277 -8.31 30.23 7.32
CA MET A 277 -8.62 31.57 6.79
C MET A 277 -10.08 31.72 6.33
N LEU A 278 -10.62 30.72 5.64
CA LEU A 278 -12.03 30.74 5.20
C LEU A 278 -12.98 30.75 6.41
N THR A 279 -12.68 29.96 7.43
CA THR A 279 -13.45 29.94 8.69
C THR A 279 -13.36 31.27 9.43
N LEU A 280 -12.17 31.86 9.53
CA LEU A 280 -11.96 33.19 10.12
C LEU A 280 -12.69 34.29 9.34
N THR A 281 -12.74 34.20 8.01
CA THR A 281 -13.45 35.15 7.16
C THR A 281 -14.96 35.07 7.39
N ALA A 282 -15.51 33.85 7.49
CA ALA A 282 -16.92 33.65 7.83
C ALA A 282 -17.24 34.20 9.22
N TYR A 283 -16.39 33.93 10.22
CA TYR A 283 -16.53 34.50 11.56
C TYR A 283 -16.48 36.03 11.56
N TYR A 284 -15.47 36.62 10.91
CA TYR A 284 -15.29 38.07 10.86
C TYR A 284 -16.47 38.77 10.18
N THR A 285 -16.98 38.19 9.10
CA THR A 285 -18.18 38.69 8.41
C THR A 285 -19.40 38.59 9.32
N GLY A 286 -19.54 37.47 10.03
CA GLY A 286 -20.54 37.26 11.08
C GLY A 286 -20.51 38.36 12.14
N LEU A 287 -19.32 38.65 12.67
CA LEU A 287 -19.09 39.62 13.73
C LEU A 287 -19.36 41.07 13.28
N ARG A 288 -19.01 41.39 12.03
CA ARG A 288 -19.19 42.74 11.47
C ARG A 288 -20.62 43.07 11.07
N LEU A 289 -21.35 42.10 10.52
CA LEU A 289 -22.67 42.32 9.95
C LEU A 289 -23.82 41.91 10.88
N TYR A 290 -23.56 41.06 11.87
CA TYR A 290 -24.59 40.47 12.72
C TYR A 290 -24.22 40.56 14.22
N SER A 291 -24.06 39.42 14.90
CA SER A 291 -23.73 39.35 16.33
C SER A 291 -22.63 38.31 16.57
N GLU A 292 -21.98 38.37 17.74
CA GLU A 292 -20.95 37.42 18.13
C GLU A 292 -21.46 35.97 18.16
N GLU A 293 -22.68 35.73 18.66
CA GLU A 293 -23.29 34.40 18.70
C GLU A 293 -23.56 33.81 17.30
N ILE A 294 -23.98 34.67 16.37
CA ILE A 294 -24.15 34.30 14.96
C ILE A 294 -22.78 34.02 14.33
N ALA A 295 -21.77 34.85 14.62
CA ALA A 295 -20.42 34.67 14.14
C ALA A 295 -19.82 33.32 14.57
N ILE A 296 -19.97 32.96 15.86
CA ILE A 296 -19.55 31.65 16.41
C ILE A 296 -20.24 30.51 15.66
N THR A 297 -21.55 30.62 15.44
CA THR A 297 -22.30 29.61 14.69
C THR A 297 -21.82 29.51 13.25
N MET A 298 -21.61 30.64 12.56
CA MET A 298 -21.09 30.67 11.19
C MET A 298 -19.70 30.05 11.12
N ALA A 299 -18.83 30.29 12.10
CA ALA A 299 -17.51 29.67 12.18
C ALA A 299 -17.63 28.14 12.36
N PHE A 300 -18.45 27.69 13.31
CA PHE A 300 -18.69 26.27 13.54
C PHE A 300 -19.27 25.55 12.31
N ALA A 301 -20.28 26.15 11.67
CA ALA A 301 -20.89 25.62 10.47
C ALA A 301 -19.90 25.58 9.30
N THR A 302 -19.14 26.65 9.08
CA THR A 302 -18.13 26.73 8.02
C THR A 302 -17.04 25.68 8.24
N LEU A 303 -16.54 25.55 9.47
CA LEU A 303 -15.48 24.62 9.84
C LEU A 303 -15.92 23.16 9.65
N GLY A 304 -17.14 22.79 10.04
CA GLY A 304 -17.66 21.44 9.82
C GLY A 304 -17.86 21.14 8.33
N LEU A 305 -18.56 22.02 7.60
CA LEU A 305 -18.90 21.79 6.19
C LEU A 305 -17.68 21.88 5.25
N ILE A 306 -16.71 22.75 5.54
CA ILE A 306 -15.49 22.84 4.72
C ILE A 306 -14.68 21.55 4.79
N GLN A 307 -14.68 20.84 5.91
CA GLN A 307 -14.00 19.55 6.04
C GLN A 307 -14.68 18.49 5.17
N LEU A 308 -16.01 18.45 5.17
CA LEU A 308 -16.76 17.55 4.29
C LEU A 308 -16.47 17.78 2.80
N THR A 309 -16.50 19.04 2.36
CA THR A 309 -16.15 19.37 0.96
C THR A 309 -14.67 19.10 0.66
N HIS A 310 -13.79 19.32 1.63
CA HIS A 310 -12.36 19.06 1.49
C HIS A 310 -12.04 17.56 1.35
N SER A 311 -12.82 16.68 1.99
CA SER A 311 -12.66 15.23 1.85
C SER A 311 -12.75 14.77 0.38
N LEU A 312 -13.54 15.45 -0.46
CA LEU A 312 -13.62 15.23 -1.90
C LEU A 312 -12.29 15.55 -2.61
N ASN A 313 -11.60 16.61 -2.18
CA ASN A 313 -10.35 17.03 -2.77
C ASN A 313 -9.20 16.06 -2.47
N VAL A 314 -9.21 15.41 -1.31
CA VAL A 314 -8.15 14.51 -0.84
C VAL A 314 -8.22 13.12 -1.48
N ARG A 315 -9.29 12.81 -2.23
CA ARG A 315 -9.45 11.54 -2.96
C ARG A 315 -8.30 11.24 -3.93
N SER A 316 -7.64 12.26 -4.45
CA SER A 316 -6.38 12.15 -5.20
C SER A 316 -5.56 13.42 -5.10
N ASN A 317 -4.25 13.27 -4.97
CA ASN A 317 -3.30 14.37 -4.95
C ASN A 317 -2.92 14.89 -6.35
N THR A 318 -3.11 14.07 -7.39
CA THR A 318 -2.70 14.40 -8.76
C THR A 318 -3.88 14.50 -9.72
N LYS A 319 -4.92 13.67 -9.54
CA LYS A 319 -6.09 13.67 -10.42
C LYS A 319 -7.11 14.71 -9.95
N SER A 320 -7.66 15.43 -10.92
CA SER A 320 -8.75 16.39 -10.70
C SER A 320 -10.03 15.66 -10.29
N LEU A 321 -10.81 16.27 -9.39
CA LEU A 321 -12.09 15.75 -8.94
C LEU A 321 -13.06 15.45 -10.10
N PHE A 322 -13.08 16.31 -11.12
CA PHE A 322 -13.95 16.16 -12.29
C PHE A 322 -13.57 14.94 -13.15
N ARG A 323 -12.29 14.56 -13.18
CA ARG A 323 -11.82 13.37 -13.91
C ARG A 323 -12.07 12.08 -13.14
N LEU A 324 -12.06 12.15 -11.81
CA LEU A 324 -12.36 11.00 -10.94
C LEU A 324 -13.86 10.71 -10.87
N GLY A 325 -14.68 11.73 -11.08
CA GLY A 325 -16.13 11.68 -10.88
C GLY A 325 -16.50 11.77 -9.40
N LEU A 326 -17.52 12.57 -9.08
CA LEU A 326 -17.96 12.77 -7.69
C LEU A 326 -18.53 11.47 -7.08
N PHE A 327 -19.19 10.65 -7.88
CA PHE A 327 -19.91 9.45 -7.43
C PHE A 327 -19.10 8.14 -7.51
N SER A 328 -17.80 8.20 -7.80
CA SER A 328 -16.99 6.98 -7.90
C SER A 328 -16.76 6.28 -6.56
N ASN A 329 -16.93 6.98 -5.44
CA ASN A 329 -16.94 6.43 -4.08
C ASN A 329 -18.24 6.80 -3.37
N MET A 330 -19.25 5.93 -3.48
CA MET A 330 -20.56 6.15 -2.85
C MET A 330 -20.49 6.10 -1.32
N TYR A 331 -19.53 5.39 -0.73
CA TYR A 331 -19.32 5.40 0.72
C TYR A 331 -18.90 6.79 1.20
N LEU A 332 -18.02 7.47 0.48
CA LEU A 332 -17.61 8.84 0.82
C LEU A 332 -18.76 9.83 0.66
N ILE A 333 -19.55 9.72 -0.41
CA ILE A 333 -20.74 10.57 -0.58
C ILE A 333 -21.75 10.32 0.55
N GLY A 334 -22.01 9.05 0.91
CA GLY A 334 -22.87 8.71 2.04
C GLY A 334 -22.34 9.28 3.35
N ALA A 335 -21.04 9.16 3.62
CA ALA A 335 -20.40 9.74 4.80
C ALA A 335 -20.54 11.27 4.85
N ILE A 336 -20.30 11.96 3.73
CA ILE A 336 -20.47 13.42 3.63
C ILE A 336 -21.92 13.81 3.90
N VAL A 337 -22.89 13.13 3.30
CA VAL A 337 -24.33 13.44 3.47
C VAL A 337 -24.75 13.20 4.92
N ILE A 338 -24.38 12.08 5.52
CA ILE A 338 -24.69 11.77 6.92
C ILE A 338 -24.06 12.81 7.86
N SER A 339 -22.76 13.09 7.71
CA SER A 339 -22.09 14.11 8.52
C SER A 339 -22.69 15.50 8.32
N ALA A 340 -23.09 15.87 7.10
CA ALA A 340 -23.75 17.15 6.83
C ALA A 340 -25.12 17.23 7.51
N ILE A 341 -25.92 16.17 7.45
CA ILE A 341 -27.23 16.11 8.15
C ILE A 341 -27.02 16.24 9.65
N LEU A 342 -26.05 15.53 10.24
CA LEU A 342 -25.75 15.61 11.66
C LEU A 342 -25.27 17.02 12.06
N GLN A 343 -24.41 17.64 11.25
CA GLN A 343 -23.95 19.01 11.45
C GLN A 343 -25.10 20.03 11.40
N LEU A 344 -26.00 19.89 10.42
CA LEU A 344 -27.18 20.74 10.28
C LEU A 344 -28.16 20.53 11.43
N ALA A 345 -28.35 19.29 11.89
CA ALA A 345 -29.22 18.97 13.01
C ALA A 345 -28.79 19.69 14.29
N VAL A 346 -27.48 19.80 14.56
CA VAL A 346 -26.95 20.52 15.73
C VAL A 346 -27.29 22.01 15.73
N ILE A 347 -27.42 22.62 14.54
CA ILE A 347 -27.67 24.07 14.40
C ILE A 347 -29.17 24.39 14.29
N ILE A 348 -29.94 23.50 13.65
CA ILE A 348 -31.36 23.75 13.34
C ILE A 348 -32.26 23.30 14.49
N VAL A 349 -31.97 22.15 15.12
CA VAL A 349 -32.82 21.57 16.15
C VAL A 349 -32.60 22.31 17.48
N PRO A 350 -33.64 22.98 18.04
CA PRO A 350 -33.48 23.84 19.22
C PRO A 350 -32.86 23.16 20.45
N PHE A 351 -33.08 21.85 20.62
CA PHE A 351 -32.50 21.08 21.71
C PHE A 351 -30.97 21.13 21.76
N PHE A 352 -30.29 21.11 20.59
CA PHE A 352 -28.83 21.15 20.53
C PHE A 352 -28.26 22.57 20.68
N ASN A 353 -29.06 23.60 20.42
CA ASN A 353 -28.60 25.00 20.43
C ASN A 353 -28.04 25.43 21.79
N GLU A 354 -28.67 25.01 22.89
CA GLU A 354 -28.20 25.31 24.24
C GLU A 354 -26.91 24.57 24.59
N VAL A 355 -26.84 23.27 24.26
CA VAL A 355 -25.68 22.42 24.54
C VAL A 355 -24.44 22.88 23.78
N PHE A 356 -24.62 23.19 22.48
CA PHE A 356 -23.54 23.60 21.59
C PHE A 356 -23.32 25.11 21.57
N LYS A 357 -24.12 25.91 22.29
CA LYS A 357 -24.05 27.38 22.28
C LYS A 357 -24.09 27.96 20.85
N VAL A 358 -25.04 27.49 20.05
CA VAL A 358 -25.26 27.92 18.67
C VAL A 358 -26.61 28.59 18.50
N LYS A 359 -26.76 29.41 17.45
CA LYS A 359 -28.01 30.08 17.08
C LYS A 359 -28.46 29.63 15.69
N GLN A 360 -29.74 29.74 15.41
CA GLN A 360 -30.25 29.46 14.07
C GLN A 360 -29.78 30.54 13.09
N LEU A 361 -29.33 30.11 11.91
CA LEU A 361 -28.88 31.00 10.84
C LEU A 361 -30.01 31.25 9.84
N ASN A 362 -30.09 32.47 9.33
CA ASN A 362 -30.98 32.83 8.22
C ASN A 362 -30.39 32.39 6.85
N LEU A 363 -31.16 32.57 5.77
CA LEU A 363 -30.74 32.16 4.42
C LEU A 363 -29.48 32.89 3.93
N GLU A 364 -29.32 34.17 4.26
CA GLU A 364 -28.15 34.97 3.86
C GLU A 364 -26.87 34.45 4.54
N GLN A 365 -26.94 34.21 5.85
CA GLN A 365 -25.84 33.66 6.65
C GLN A 365 -25.45 32.26 6.17
N TRP A 366 -26.43 31.40 5.87
CA TRP A 366 -26.18 30.10 5.24
C TRP A 366 -25.51 30.24 3.87
N GLY A 367 -25.89 31.24 3.08
CA GLY A 367 -25.23 31.55 1.80
C GLY A 367 -23.74 31.83 1.96
N ILE A 368 -23.35 32.62 2.97
CA ILE A 368 -21.95 32.93 3.27
C ILE A 368 -21.20 31.67 3.72
N VAL A 369 -21.80 30.89 4.63
CA VAL A 369 -21.22 29.62 5.13
C VAL A 369 -20.98 28.65 3.97
N LEU A 370 -21.98 28.42 3.12
CA LEU A 370 -21.87 27.51 1.99
C LEU A 370 -20.84 28.00 0.96
N ALA A 371 -20.79 29.31 0.68
CA ALA A 371 -19.79 29.87 -0.21
C ALA A 371 -18.36 29.66 0.32
N ALA A 372 -18.14 29.92 1.62
CA ALA A 372 -16.85 29.70 2.27
C ALA A 372 -16.45 28.21 2.31
N SER A 373 -17.39 27.31 2.62
CA SER A 373 -17.13 25.88 2.64
C SER A 373 -16.84 25.32 1.25
N LEU A 374 -17.56 25.76 0.21
CA LEU A 374 -17.32 25.28 -1.16
C LEU A 374 -16.05 25.87 -1.79
N ALA A 375 -15.58 27.04 -1.33
CA ALA A 375 -14.40 27.71 -1.86
C ALA A 375 -13.11 26.87 -1.79
N ILE A 376 -13.01 25.90 -0.87
CA ILE A 376 -11.85 25.02 -0.77
C ILE A 376 -11.66 24.13 -2.02
N ILE A 377 -12.74 23.79 -2.74
CA ILE A 377 -12.70 22.97 -3.95
C ILE A 377 -11.90 23.66 -5.07
N PRO A 378 -12.29 24.85 -5.56
CA PRO A 378 -11.53 25.52 -6.61
C PRO A 378 -10.10 25.87 -6.18
N ILE A 379 -9.87 26.20 -4.89
CA ILE A 379 -8.51 26.47 -4.37
C ILE A 379 -7.62 25.23 -4.53
N VAL A 380 -8.09 24.06 -4.11
CA VAL A 380 -7.29 22.82 -4.20
C VAL A 380 -7.15 22.35 -5.64
N GLU A 381 -8.18 22.48 -6.47
CA GLU A 381 -8.10 22.12 -7.90
C GLU A 381 -7.12 23.03 -8.66
N ALA A 382 -7.06 24.33 -8.34
CA ALA A 382 -6.05 25.23 -8.88
C ALA A 382 -4.63 24.81 -8.46
N ALA A 383 -4.42 24.47 -7.18
CA ALA A 383 -3.14 23.99 -6.68
C ALA A 383 -2.68 22.70 -7.40
N LYS A 384 -3.60 21.73 -7.59
CA LYS A 384 -3.34 20.51 -8.36
C LYS A 384 -2.97 20.82 -9.82
N ALA A 385 -3.69 21.74 -10.47
CA ALA A 385 -3.42 22.13 -11.84
C ALA A 385 -2.02 22.74 -12.01
N ILE A 386 -1.60 23.61 -11.09
CA ILE A 386 -0.26 24.21 -11.06
C ILE A 386 0.80 23.13 -10.84
N HIS A 387 0.60 22.24 -9.87
CA HIS A 387 1.54 21.15 -9.57
C HIS A 387 1.74 20.23 -10.78
N ASN A 388 0.65 19.82 -11.44
CA ASN A 388 0.70 18.95 -12.61
C ASN A 388 1.38 19.60 -13.83
N ARG A 389 1.26 20.93 -14.00
CA ARG A 389 1.99 21.66 -15.05
C ARG A 389 3.50 21.64 -14.79
N ARG A 390 3.93 21.96 -13.57
CA ARG A 390 5.35 21.94 -13.18
C ARG A 390 5.98 20.55 -13.35
N LEU A 391 5.25 19.48 -13.03
CA LEU A 391 5.73 18.11 -13.23
C LEU A 391 5.88 17.72 -14.71
N LYS A 392 5.09 18.31 -15.61
CA LYS A 392 5.23 18.10 -17.05
C LYS A 392 6.40 18.88 -17.66
N GLU A 393 6.69 20.07 -17.12
CA GLU A 393 7.82 20.90 -17.57
C GLU A 393 9.18 20.37 -17.08
N SER A 394 9.19 19.59 -15.99
CA SER A 394 10.40 18.98 -15.42
C SER A 394 10.74 17.58 -15.99
N LYS A 395 9.89 17.03 -16.85
CA LYS A 395 10.11 15.74 -17.54
C LYS A 395 10.42 16.01 -18.99
#